data_AF-A0A0K0DE66-F1
#
_entry.id   AF-A0A0K0DE66-F1
#
_cell.length_a   1.000
_cell.length_b   1.000
_cell.length_c   1.000
_cell.angle_alpha   90.00
_cell.angle_beta   90.00
_cell.angle_gamma   90.00
#
_symmetry.space_group_name_H-M   'P 1'
#
loop_
_entity.id
_entity.type
_entity.pdbx_description
1 polymer ?
#
loop_
_entity_poly.entity_id
_entity_poly.type
_entity_poly.pdbx_seq_one_letter_code
_entity_poly.pdbx_strand_id
1 'polypeptide(L)'
;MDEGTKRLDDYISMGRYVILVCVLAELMILPQVSSMYYMMYAGASPSLSACGDDLIFDPELDEKEVCRLYHHVALENCSAPSFRYEFKSVNVEWNYICENANIIKNSISVQMIGVLTGSVVFGQLSDLYGRRKVSGMAASLLLVAKSATLVQFTVTRTIVGFFTGGSIAVLNVFIMENIPKRHRMWINMVITWSPNIMPMALMAWLSAYWRTLAVANAATCVPGILFCLIWIKESPQWLLQRGRINEAIEIMRREFNCFKERDMNNVVEKEYYVGLY
;
A
#
# COMPACT_ATOMS: atom_id res chain seq x y z
N MET A 1 43.94 19.71 -0.28
CA MET A 1 43.18 18.80 -1.14
C MET A 1 42.19 18.11 -0.24
N ASP A 2 40.94 18.58 -0.24
CA ASP A 2 39.87 18.06 0.60
C ASP A 2 39.73 16.54 0.39
N GLU A 3 40.04 15.77 1.42
CA GLU A 3 39.57 14.39 1.53
C GLU A 3 38.05 14.45 1.51
N GLY A 4 37.49 14.19 0.32
CA GLY A 4 36.05 14.15 0.09
C GLY A 4 35.37 13.35 1.19
N THR A 5 34.53 14.04 1.96
CA THR A 5 33.86 13.54 3.15
C THR A 5 32.99 12.34 2.80
N LYS A 6 33.52 11.13 2.99
CA LYS A 6 32.76 9.88 2.80
C LYS A 6 31.64 9.83 3.84
N ARG A 7 30.38 9.79 3.39
CA ARG A 7 29.20 9.60 4.26
C ARG A 7 29.02 8.11 4.54
N LEU A 8 28.24 7.77 5.57
CA LEU A 8 27.89 6.40 5.91
C LEU A 8 27.38 5.60 4.71
N ASP A 9 26.58 6.26 3.88
CA ASP A 9 26.05 5.77 2.60
C ASP A 9 27.11 5.21 1.62
N ASP A 10 28.36 5.67 1.72
CA ASP A 10 29.45 5.29 0.82
C ASP A 10 30.10 3.95 1.25
N TYR A 11 29.83 3.50 2.48
CA TYR A 11 30.32 2.23 3.03
C TYR A 11 29.30 1.09 2.89
N ILE A 12 28.05 1.40 2.55
CA ILE A 12 27.03 0.40 2.25
C ILE A 12 27.43 -0.31 0.96
N SER A 13 27.63 -1.64 1.01
CA SER A 13 27.91 -2.48 -0.15
C SER A 13 26.70 -3.36 -0.49
N MET A 14 26.55 -3.75 -1.76
CA MET A 14 25.50 -4.71 -2.17
C MET A 14 25.85 -6.11 -1.67
N GLY A 15 25.48 -6.39 -0.42
CA GLY A 15 25.55 -7.72 0.20
C GLY A 15 24.23 -8.48 0.10
N ARG A 16 24.24 -9.72 0.62
CA ARG A 16 23.03 -10.58 0.73
C ARG A 16 21.90 -9.91 1.53
N TYR A 17 22.23 -9.10 2.53
CA TYR A 17 21.27 -8.34 3.34
C TYR A 17 20.47 -7.33 2.50
N VAL A 18 21.14 -6.57 1.62
CA VAL A 18 20.48 -5.57 0.77
C VAL A 18 19.51 -6.24 -0.20
N ILE A 19 19.87 -7.38 -0.79
CA ILE A 19 18.98 -8.16 -1.66
C ILE A 19 17.76 -8.65 -0.87
N LEU A 20 17.96 -9.15 0.35
CA LEU A 20 16.88 -9.60 1.22
C LEU A 20 15.94 -8.43 1.56
N VAL A 21 16.47 -7.25 1.90
CA VAL A 21 15.67 -6.03 2.12
C VAL A 21 14.88 -5.64 0.86
N CYS A 22 15.47 -5.75 -0.33
CA CYS A 22 14.78 -5.47 -1.59
C CYS A 22 13.61 -6.43 -1.83
N VAL A 23 13.80 -7.73 -1.61
CA VAL A 23 12.73 -8.73 -1.74
C VAL A 23 11.62 -8.50 -0.71
N LEU A 24 11.97 -8.14 0.52
CA LEU A 24 10.98 -7.80 1.55
C LEU A 24 10.21 -6.52 1.22
N ALA A 25 10.89 -5.52 0.66
CA ALA A 25 10.26 -4.29 0.21
C ALA A 25 9.20 -4.57 -0.86
N GLU A 26 9.53 -5.36 -1.89
CA GLU A 26 8.57 -5.81 -2.91
C GLU A 26 7.34 -6.48 -2.30
N LEU A 27 7.58 -7.42 -1.38
CA LEU A 27 6.50 -8.15 -0.72
C LEU A 27 5.61 -7.24 0.15
N MET A 28 6.12 -6.11 0.63
CA MET A 28 5.35 -5.09 1.37
C MET A 28 4.67 -4.06 0.46
N ILE A 29 5.21 -3.79 -0.72
CA ILE A 29 4.58 -2.90 -1.71
C ILE A 29 3.33 -3.55 -2.29
N LEU A 30 3.34 -4.87 -2.52
CA LEU A 30 2.19 -5.60 -3.07
C LEU A 30 0.87 -5.34 -2.31
N PRO A 31 0.78 -5.51 -0.98
CA PRO A 31 -0.44 -5.19 -0.25
C PRO A 31 -0.78 -3.70 -0.22
N GLN A 32 0.20 -2.80 -0.30
CA GLN A 32 -0.03 -1.35 -0.38
C GLN A 32 -0.68 -0.96 -1.71
N VAL A 33 -0.11 -1.43 -2.82
CA VAL A 33 -0.65 -1.27 -4.17
C VAL A 33 -2.04 -1.89 -4.22
N SER A 34 -2.19 -3.11 -3.72
CA SER A 34 -3.47 -3.78 -3.70
C SER A 34 -4.54 -3.00 -2.92
N SER A 35 -4.20 -2.44 -1.75
CA SER A 35 -5.11 -1.61 -0.95
C SER A 35 -5.56 -0.35 -1.70
N MET A 36 -4.67 0.28 -2.46
CA MET A 36 -4.94 1.48 -3.26
C MET A 36 -5.82 1.18 -4.47
N TYR A 37 -5.50 0.13 -5.22
CA TYR A 37 -6.25 -0.26 -6.42
C TYR A 37 -7.54 -1.01 -6.11
N TYR A 38 -7.72 -1.50 -4.89
CA TYR A 38 -8.94 -2.19 -4.51
C TYR A 38 -10.21 -1.39 -4.81
N MET A 39 -10.22 -0.07 -4.55
CA MET A 39 -11.41 0.75 -4.78
C MET A 39 -11.76 0.90 -6.26
N MET A 40 -10.78 0.74 -7.16
CA MET A 40 -11.04 0.68 -8.60
C MET A 40 -11.93 -0.52 -8.94
N TYR A 41 -11.64 -1.69 -8.38
CA TYR A 41 -12.44 -2.91 -8.60
C TYR A 41 -13.76 -2.91 -7.80
N ALA A 42 -13.72 -2.46 -6.55
CA ALA A 42 -14.89 -2.42 -5.69
C ALA A 42 -15.92 -1.36 -6.12
N GLY A 43 -15.46 -0.23 -6.67
CA GLY A 43 -16.28 0.84 -7.19
C GLY A 43 -16.64 0.73 -8.67
N ALA A 44 -16.25 -0.35 -9.34
CA ALA A 44 -16.66 -0.61 -10.73
C ALA A 44 -18.18 -0.72 -10.81
N SER A 45 -18.82 0.10 -11.64
CA SER A 45 -20.26 0.07 -11.88
C SER A 45 -20.61 -1.10 -12.80
N PRO A 46 -21.67 -1.88 -12.50
CA PRO A 46 -22.14 -2.89 -13.43
C PRO A 46 -22.83 -2.26 -14.65
N SER A 47 -22.71 -2.95 -15.78
CA SER A 47 -23.58 -2.69 -16.92
C SER A 47 -24.96 -3.29 -16.66
N LEU A 48 -26.02 -2.49 -16.82
CA LEU A 48 -27.39 -3.01 -16.82
C LEU A 48 -27.62 -3.79 -18.11
N SER A 49 -28.05 -5.04 -17.99
CA SER A 49 -28.29 -5.90 -19.14
C SER A 49 -29.77 -6.00 -19.49
N ALA A 50 -30.63 -6.16 -18.48
CA ALA A 50 -32.06 -6.26 -18.69
C ALA A 50 -32.83 -5.88 -17.42
N CYS A 51 -34.09 -5.52 -17.59
CA CYS A 51 -35.03 -5.18 -16.54
C CYS A 51 -36.31 -5.96 -16.80
N GLY A 52 -36.57 -7.00 -15.99
CA GLY A 52 -37.64 -7.98 -16.27
C GLY A 52 -37.42 -8.76 -17.57
N ASP A 53 -38.50 -9.38 -18.09
CA ASP A 53 -38.46 -10.19 -19.31
C ASP A 53 -38.56 -9.35 -20.60
N ASP A 54 -39.06 -8.11 -20.52
CA ASP A 54 -39.42 -7.31 -21.70
C ASP A 54 -38.40 -6.21 -22.07
N LEU A 55 -37.52 -5.80 -21.15
CA LEU A 55 -36.54 -4.73 -21.40
C LEU A 55 -35.11 -5.25 -21.41
N ILE A 56 -34.54 -5.37 -22.61
CA ILE A 56 -33.12 -5.71 -22.82
C ILE A 56 -32.41 -4.43 -23.28
N PHE A 57 -31.32 -4.07 -22.61
CA PHE A 57 -30.50 -2.92 -23.00
C PHE A 57 -29.39 -3.38 -23.95
N ASP A 58 -29.20 -2.64 -25.04
CA ASP A 58 -28.13 -2.94 -25.99
C ASP A 58 -26.75 -2.76 -25.34
N PRO A 59 -25.82 -3.72 -25.53
CA PRO A 59 -24.50 -3.68 -24.92
C PRO A 59 -23.55 -2.62 -25.52
N GLU A 60 -23.93 -2.00 -26.64
CA GLU A 60 -23.16 -0.92 -27.29
C GLU A 60 -23.49 0.48 -26.76
N LEU A 61 -24.54 0.61 -25.94
CA LEU A 61 -25.01 1.89 -25.43
C LEU A 61 -24.10 2.42 -24.31
N ASP A 62 -23.89 3.75 -24.27
CA ASP A 62 -23.04 4.37 -23.25
C ASP A 62 -23.68 4.24 -21.84
N GLU A 63 -22.85 4.10 -20.80
CA GLU A 63 -23.30 3.86 -19.43
C GLU A 63 -24.26 4.96 -18.94
N LYS A 64 -24.06 6.19 -19.39
CA LYS A 64 -24.93 7.34 -19.08
C LYS A 64 -26.28 7.26 -19.77
N GLU A 65 -26.33 6.75 -20.99
CA GLU A 65 -27.57 6.59 -21.75
C GLU A 65 -28.42 5.48 -21.16
N VAL A 66 -27.80 4.35 -20.81
CA VAL A 66 -28.46 3.25 -20.09
C VAL A 66 -29.07 3.75 -18.77
N CYS A 67 -28.34 4.58 -18.03
CA CYS A 67 -28.86 5.17 -16.79
C CYS A 67 -30.03 6.15 -17.00
N ARG A 68 -30.04 6.94 -18.08
CA ARG A 68 -31.18 7.80 -18.41
C ARG A 68 -32.41 6.98 -18.77
N LEU A 69 -32.23 5.95 -19.60
CA LEU A 69 -33.30 5.03 -19.97
C LEU A 69 -33.86 4.29 -18.76
N TYR A 70 -33.01 3.83 -17.86
CA TYR A 70 -33.43 3.23 -16.60
C TYR A 70 -34.29 4.19 -15.76
N HIS A 71 -33.88 5.45 -15.60
CA HIS A 71 -34.69 6.43 -14.86
C HIS A 71 -36.05 6.72 -15.52
N HIS A 72 -36.13 6.69 -16.85
CA HIS A 72 -37.38 6.94 -17.58
C HIS A 72 -38.32 5.74 -17.63
N VAL A 73 -37.80 4.51 -17.74
CA VAL A 73 -38.59 3.30 -18.05
C VAL A 73 -38.76 2.38 -16.84
N ALA A 74 -37.76 2.31 -15.95
CA ALA A 74 -37.71 1.29 -14.90
C ALA A 74 -38.41 1.70 -13.60
N LEU A 75 -38.69 2.98 -13.38
CA LEU A 75 -39.31 3.48 -12.14
C LEU A 75 -40.75 3.00 -11.95
N GLU A 76 -41.45 2.63 -13.03
CA GLU A 76 -42.84 2.17 -12.98
C GLU A 76 -43.01 0.65 -13.25
N ASN A 77 -42.07 -0.01 -13.95
CA ASN A 77 -42.24 -1.40 -14.41
C ASN A 77 -41.09 -2.37 -14.07
N CYS A 78 -40.04 -1.94 -13.37
CA CYS A 78 -38.89 -2.82 -13.08
C CYS A 78 -38.93 -3.40 -11.67
N SER A 79 -39.28 -4.68 -11.56
CA SER A 79 -39.27 -5.40 -10.27
C SER A 79 -37.90 -5.99 -9.92
N ALA A 80 -37.06 -6.33 -10.93
CA ALA A 80 -35.69 -6.82 -10.70
C ALA A 80 -34.76 -6.50 -11.90
N PRO A 81 -33.77 -5.59 -11.73
CA PRO A 81 -32.74 -5.38 -12.74
C PRO A 81 -31.71 -6.53 -12.73
N SER A 82 -31.30 -6.96 -13.92
CA SER A 82 -30.23 -7.93 -14.14
C SER A 82 -28.97 -7.23 -14.64
N PHE A 83 -27.82 -7.66 -14.12
CA PHE A 83 -26.53 -7.01 -14.35
C PHE A 83 -25.57 -7.94 -15.08
N ARG A 84 -24.84 -7.39 -16.06
CA ARG A 84 -23.65 -8.03 -16.62
C ARG A 84 -22.41 -7.47 -15.93
N TYR A 85 -21.61 -8.36 -15.35
CA TYR A 85 -20.37 -8.02 -14.66
C TYR A 85 -19.34 -9.14 -14.83
N GLU A 86 -18.08 -8.76 -15.05
CA GLU A 86 -16.94 -9.68 -15.05
C GLU A 86 -16.39 -9.88 -13.62
N PHE A 87 -16.57 -8.88 -12.76
CA PHE A 87 -16.17 -8.89 -11.36
C PHE A 87 -17.34 -8.41 -10.49
N LYS A 88 -17.72 -9.21 -9.49
CA LYS A 88 -18.80 -8.85 -8.58
C LYS A 88 -18.31 -7.79 -7.60
N SER A 89 -18.54 -6.53 -7.96
CA SER A 89 -18.14 -5.34 -7.19
C SER A 89 -19.13 -5.00 -6.06
N VAL A 90 -18.80 -4.00 -5.26
CA VAL A 90 -19.66 -3.53 -4.16
C VAL A 90 -20.95 -2.90 -4.72
N ASN A 91 -20.85 -2.22 -5.87
CA ASN A 91 -22.01 -1.67 -6.56
C ASN A 91 -23.02 -2.75 -6.95
N VAL A 92 -22.54 -3.93 -7.38
CA VAL A 92 -23.39 -5.08 -7.75
C VAL A 92 -24.11 -5.68 -6.55
N GLU A 93 -23.42 -5.85 -5.42
CA GLU A 93 -24.03 -6.50 -4.23
C GLU A 93 -25.11 -5.64 -3.57
N TRP A 94 -24.92 -4.33 -3.56
CA TRP A 94 -25.84 -3.40 -2.91
C TRP A 94 -26.73 -2.63 -3.90
N ASN A 95 -26.73 -3.00 -5.17
CA ASN A 95 -27.53 -2.38 -6.23
C ASN A 95 -27.34 -0.85 -6.33
N TYR A 96 -26.12 -0.35 -6.08
CA TYR A 96 -25.77 1.06 -6.28
C TYR A 96 -25.51 1.31 -7.78
N ILE A 97 -26.55 1.74 -8.49
CA ILE A 97 -26.51 2.06 -9.93
C ILE A 97 -26.67 3.56 -10.20
N CYS A 98 -26.17 4.01 -11.34
CA CYS A 98 -26.35 5.38 -11.83
C CYS A 98 -25.90 6.44 -10.80
N GLU A 99 -26.81 7.32 -10.37
CA GLU A 99 -26.50 8.40 -9.43
C GLU A 99 -26.04 7.86 -8.05
N ASN A 100 -26.59 6.72 -7.64
CA ASN A 100 -26.25 6.07 -6.38
C ASN A 100 -24.81 5.51 -6.38
N ALA A 101 -24.21 5.23 -7.55
CA ALA A 101 -22.80 4.84 -7.66
C ALA A 101 -21.83 5.98 -7.26
N ASN A 102 -22.28 7.24 -7.29
CA ASN A 102 -21.48 8.37 -6.82
C ASN A 102 -21.16 8.28 -5.33
N ILE A 103 -21.99 7.59 -4.54
CA ILE A 103 -21.76 7.40 -3.10
C ILE A 103 -20.48 6.56 -2.86
N ILE A 104 -20.22 5.56 -3.71
CA ILE A 104 -18.98 4.78 -3.63
C ILE A 104 -17.79 5.60 -4.12
N LYS A 105 -17.96 6.41 -5.19
CA LYS A 105 -16.90 7.34 -5.65
C LYS A 105 -16.50 8.33 -4.56
N ASN A 106 -17.47 8.88 -3.82
CA ASN A 106 -17.21 9.74 -2.67
C ASN A 106 -16.42 9.01 -1.58
N SER A 107 -16.67 7.72 -1.38
CA SER A 107 -15.92 6.91 -0.43
C SER A 107 -14.45 6.75 -0.81
N ILE A 108 -14.11 6.77 -2.10
CA ILE A 108 -12.71 6.81 -2.59
C ILE A 108 -12.04 8.11 -2.13
N SER A 109 -12.71 9.25 -2.31
CA SER A 109 -12.21 10.55 -1.86
C SER A 109 -11.96 10.58 -0.35
N VAL A 110 -12.88 10.02 0.44
CA VAL A 110 -12.70 9.92 1.90
C VAL A 110 -11.51 9.01 2.27
N GLN A 111 -11.34 7.89 1.56
CA GLN A 111 -10.17 7.04 1.75
C GLN A 111 -8.86 7.80 1.49
N MET A 112 -8.80 8.65 0.45
CA MET A 112 -7.61 9.43 0.14
C MET A 112 -7.27 10.45 1.23
N ILE A 113 -8.27 11.04 1.89
CA ILE A 113 -8.05 11.86 3.09
C ILE A 113 -7.42 11.02 4.20
N GLY A 114 -7.89 9.79 4.39
CA GLY A 114 -7.29 8.81 5.31
C GLY A 114 -5.82 8.52 4.99
N VAL A 115 -5.49 8.28 3.72
CA VAL A 115 -4.11 8.06 3.26
C VAL A 115 -3.21 9.26 3.56
N LEU A 116 -3.69 10.47 3.25
CA LEU A 116 -2.94 11.70 3.39
C LEU A 116 -2.64 11.99 4.87
N THR A 117 -3.67 11.91 5.72
CA THR A 117 -3.50 12.02 7.17
C THR A 117 -2.60 10.93 7.75
N GLY A 118 -2.74 9.69 7.26
CA GLY A 118 -1.89 8.56 7.62
C GLY A 118 -0.42 8.79 7.32
N SER A 119 -0.09 9.26 6.12
CA SER A 119 1.31 9.56 5.75
C SER A 119 1.96 10.62 6.63
N VAL A 120 1.23 11.66 7.01
CA VAL A 120 1.76 12.74 7.87
C VAL A 120 1.99 12.24 9.29
N VAL A 121 0.98 11.57 9.87
CA VAL A 121 1.02 11.09 11.24
C VAL A 121 2.09 10.00 11.40
N PHE A 122 2.10 9.00 10.53
CA PHE A 122 3.09 7.93 10.58
C PHE A 122 4.49 8.37 10.17
N GLY A 123 4.65 9.41 9.34
CA GLY A 123 5.96 10.01 9.10
C GLY A 123 6.60 10.43 10.42
N GLN A 124 5.90 11.27 11.19
CA GLN A 124 6.37 11.74 12.50
C GLN A 124 6.51 10.60 13.53
N LEU A 125 5.55 9.69 13.58
CA LEU A 125 5.59 8.54 14.51
C LEU A 125 6.72 7.57 14.19
N SER A 126 7.07 7.39 12.92
CA SER A 126 8.14 6.48 12.51
C SER A 126 9.51 6.97 12.93
N ASP A 127 9.71 8.28 12.92
CA ASP A 127 10.92 8.91 13.40
C ASP A 127 11.03 8.78 14.93
N LEU A 128 9.89 8.78 15.64
CA LEU A 128 9.78 8.69 17.10
C LEU A 128 9.91 7.28 17.69
N TYR A 129 9.16 6.30 17.18
CA TYR A 129 8.95 5.00 17.84
C TYR A 129 9.61 3.80 17.15
N GLY A 130 10.35 4.03 16.06
CA GLY A 130 11.00 2.99 15.28
C GLY A 130 10.03 2.30 14.30
N ARG A 131 10.54 1.93 13.12
CA ARG A 131 9.76 1.48 11.96
C ARG A 131 9.12 0.09 12.07
N ARG A 132 9.35 -0.60 13.20
CA ARG A 132 8.97 -2.01 13.41
C ARG A 132 7.51 -2.22 13.86
N LYS A 133 6.77 -1.15 14.20
CA LYS A 133 5.43 -1.24 14.83
C LYS A 133 4.22 -1.01 13.89
N VAL A 134 4.38 -1.09 12.57
CA VAL A 134 3.28 -0.84 11.60
C VAL A 134 2.39 -2.09 11.36
N SER A 135 2.13 -2.89 12.40
CA SER A 135 1.38 -4.16 12.30
C SER A 135 -0.15 -4.01 12.16
N GLY A 136 -0.69 -2.79 12.22
CA GLY A 136 -2.15 -2.54 12.18
C GLY A 136 -2.83 -2.72 10.81
N MET A 137 -2.07 -2.79 9.71
CA MET A 137 -2.62 -2.84 8.35
C MET A 137 -3.36 -4.17 8.05
N ALA A 138 -2.85 -5.31 8.51
CA ALA A 138 -3.50 -6.60 8.26
C ALA A 138 -4.84 -6.75 8.99
N ALA A 139 -4.92 -6.27 10.24
CA ALA A 139 -6.14 -6.33 11.04
C ALA A 139 -7.26 -5.46 10.43
N SER A 140 -6.92 -4.27 9.93
CA SER A 140 -7.89 -3.37 9.32
C SER A 140 -8.46 -3.91 7.98
N LEU A 141 -7.67 -4.64 7.19
CA LEU A 141 -8.15 -5.28 5.96
C LEU A 141 -9.18 -6.39 6.21
N LEU A 142 -9.01 -7.17 7.29
CA LEU A 142 -9.99 -8.20 7.68
C LEU A 142 -11.34 -7.59 8.11
N LEU A 143 -11.32 -6.38 8.68
CA LEU A 143 -12.55 -5.66 9.04
C LEU A 143 -13.33 -5.20 7.79
N VAL A 144 -12.64 -4.91 6.68
CA VAL A 144 -13.31 -4.55 5.41
C VAL A 144 -14.14 -5.72 4.88
N ALA A 145 -13.60 -6.95 4.91
CA ALA A 145 -14.30 -8.13 4.42
C ALA A 145 -15.61 -8.43 5.19
N LYS A 146 -15.67 -8.04 6.47
CA LYS A 146 -16.85 -8.22 7.35
C LYS A 146 -17.85 -7.06 7.29
N SER A 147 -17.57 -6.01 6.53
CA SER A 147 -18.46 -4.84 6.46
C SER A 147 -19.81 -5.22 5.83
N ALA A 148 -20.90 -4.89 6.51
CA ALA A 148 -22.27 -5.19 6.07
C ALA A 148 -23.02 -3.94 5.57
N THR A 149 -22.60 -2.74 6.01
CA THR A 149 -23.20 -1.46 5.61
C THR A 149 -22.19 -0.56 4.90
N LEU A 150 -22.69 0.35 4.07
CA LEU A 150 -21.84 1.30 3.33
C LEU A 150 -21.02 2.18 4.27
N VAL A 151 -21.61 2.66 5.38
CA VAL A 151 -20.89 3.46 6.39
C VAL A 151 -19.74 2.67 7.01
N GLN A 152 -19.98 1.41 7.40
CA GLN A 152 -18.92 0.55 7.92
C GLN A 152 -17.83 0.30 6.89
N PHE A 153 -18.21 0.09 5.63
CA PHE A 153 -17.26 -0.08 4.53
C PHE A 153 -16.40 1.17 4.33
N THR A 154 -16.99 2.37 4.28
CA THR A 154 -16.23 3.63 4.11
C THR A 154 -15.33 3.91 5.32
N VAL A 155 -15.79 3.67 6.55
CA VAL A 155 -14.98 3.86 7.76
C VAL A 155 -13.81 2.88 7.81
N THR A 156 -14.06 1.58 7.63
CA THR A 156 -13.00 0.57 7.61
C THR A 156 -12.00 0.82 6.48
N ARG A 157 -12.47 1.27 5.31
CA ARG A 157 -11.61 1.69 4.18
C ARG A 157 -10.74 2.89 4.52
N THR A 158 -11.29 3.89 5.20
CA THR A 158 -10.54 5.07 5.62
C THR A 158 -9.44 4.69 6.61
N ILE A 159 -9.73 3.79 7.55
CA ILE A 159 -8.75 3.25 8.49
C ILE A 159 -7.65 2.47 7.76
N VAL A 160 -8.03 1.60 6.80
CA VAL A 160 -7.05 0.89 5.95
C VAL A 160 -6.20 1.89 5.16
N GLY A 161 -6.80 2.93 4.60
CA GLY A 161 -6.11 4.01 3.90
C GLY A 161 -5.08 4.71 4.80
N PHE A 162 -5.46 5.02 6.04
CA PHE A 162 -4.59 5.61 7.05
C PHE A 162 -3.34 4.75 7.33
N PHE A 163 -3.52 3.44 7.56
CA PHE A 163 -2.38 2.53 7.73
C PHE A 163 -1.56 2.37 6.44
N THR A 164 -2.22 2.32 5.29
CA THR A 164 -1.55 2.17 3.99
C THR A 164 -0.65 3.37 3.70
N GLY A 165 -1.17 4.59 3.81
CA GLY A 165 -0.41 5.83 3.60
C GLY A 165 0.78 5.95 4.54
N GLY A 166 0.60 5.59 5.81
CA GLY A 166 1.70 5.53 6.77
C GLY A 166 2.77 4.50 6.39
N SER A 167 2.36 3.28 6.03
CA SER A 167 3.29 2.23 5.63
C SER A 167 4.08 2.58 4.37
N ILE A 168 3.47 3.29 3.41
CA ILE A 168 4.15 3.76 2.18
C ILE A 168 5.25 4.76 2.53
N ALA A 169 4.95 5.74 3.40
CA ALA A 169 5.93 6.73 3.82
C ALA A 169 7.14 6.07 4.52
N VAL A 170 6.86 5.17 5.48
CA VAL A 170 7.89 4.47 6.26
C VAL A 170 8.75 3.55 5.39
N LEU A 171 8.14 2.79 4.50
CA LEU A 171 8.84 1.83 3.65
C LEU A 171 9.76 2.52 2.64
N ASN A 172 9.31 3.61 2.02
CA ASN A 172 10.12 4.37 1.06
C ASN A 172 11.39 4.92 1.71
N VAL A 173 11.28 5.50 2.91
CA VAL A 173 12.47 5.99 3.63
C VAL A 173 13.37 4.81 4.02
N PHE A 174 12.81 3.68 4.47
CA PHE A 174 13.59 2.50 4.83
C PHE A 174 14.40 1.92 3.67
N ILE A 175 13.81 1.86 2.48
CA ILE A 175 14.49 1.45 1.24
C ILE A 175 15.67 2.39 0.95
N MET A 176 15.45 3.70 1.02
CA MET A 176 16.48 4.71 0.72
C MET A 176 17.69 4.68 1.67
N GLU A 177 17.44 4.42 2.96
CA GLU A 177 18.49 4.33 3.98
C GLU A 177 19.33 3.05 3.88
N ASN A 178 18.75 1.95 3.41
CA ASN A 178 19.43 0.65 3.35
C ASN A 178 20.13 0.38 2.00
N ILE A 179 19.87 1.19 0.96
CA ILE A 179 20.44 0.99 -0.38
C ILE A 179 21.68 1.88 -0.61
N PRO A 180 22.75 1.33 -1.21
CA PRO A 180 23.95 2.10 -1.55
C PRO A 180 23.72 3.12 -2.67
N LYS A 181 24.26 4.34 -2.53
CA LYS A 181 24.09 5.46 -3.48
C LYS A 181 24.26 5.10 -4.95
N ARG A 182 25.26 4.28 -5.28
CA ARG A 182 25.58 3.88 -6.66
C ARG A 182 24.46 3.10 -7.35
N HIS A 183 23.65 2.36 -6.58
CA HIS A 183 22.57 1.52 -7.10
C HIS A 183 21.17 2.02 -6.72
N ARG A 184 21.06 3.11 -5.95
CA ARG A 184 19.77 3.72 -5.53
C ARG A 184 18.82 3.93 -6.71
N MET A 185 19.31 4.52 -7.80
CA MET A 185 18.45 4.85 -8.95
C MET A 185 17.87 3.60 -9.62
N TRP A 186 18.70 2.59 -9.89
CA TRP A 186 18.25 1.35 -10.54
C TRP A 186 17.34 0.52 -9.63
N ILE A 187 17.70 0.37 -8.35
CA ILE A 187 16.89 -0.43 -7.41
C ILE A 187 15.53 0.25 -7.18
N ASN A 188 15.49 1.57 -7.07
CA ASN A 188 14.23 2.31 -6.93
C ASN A 188 13.38 2.33 -8.21
N MET A 189 13.95 2.01 -9.38
CA MET A 189 13.17 1.79 -10.60
C MET A 189 12.57 0.38 -10.66
N VAL A 190 13.31 -0.62 -10.17
CA VAL A 190 12.84 -2.00 -10.12
C VAL A 190 11.77 -2.16 -9.05
N ILE A 191 12.03 -1.64 -7.84
CA ILE A 191 11.13 -1.71 -6.68
C ILE A 191 10.12 -0.56 -6.76
N THR A 192 9.10 -0.75 -7.58
CA THR A 192 8.05 0.25 -7.83
C THR A 192 6.65 -0.36 -7.78
N TRP A 193 5.64 0.48 -7.93
CA TRP A 193 4.26 0.04 -7.96
C TRP A 193 3.92 -0.72 -9.24
N SER A 194 4.58 -0.40 -10.35
CA SER A 194 4.35 -0.95 -11.69
C SER A 194 4.42 -2.50 -11.75
N PRO A 195 5.50 -3.17 -11.29
CA PRO A 195 5.55 -4.64 -11.30
C PRO A 195 4.48 -5.28 -10.42
N ASN A 196 4.03 -4.57 -9.38
CA ASN A 196 3.02 -5.04 -8.43
C ASN A 196 1.57 -4.94 -8.96
N ILE A 197 1.35 -4.26 -10.09
CA ILE A 197 0.02 -4.21 -10.75
C ILE A 197 -0.34 -5.55 -11.39
N MET A 198 0.61 -6.26 -12.00
CA MET A 198 0.37 -7.57 -12.61
C MET A 198 -0.17 -8.62 -11.62
N PRO A 199 0.49 -8.88 -10.48
CA PRO A 199 -0.03 -9.82 -9.50
C PRO A 199 -1.35 -9.32 -8.88
N MET A 200 -1.56 -8.01 -8.76
CA MET A 200 -2.83 -7.45 -8.32
C MET A 200 -3.99 -7.77 -9.29
N ALA A 201 -3.78 -7.58 -10.59
CA ALA A 201 -4.78 -7.93 -11.60
C ALA A 201 -5.09 -9.44 -11.58
N LEU A 202 -4.07 -10.29 -11.41
CA LEU A 202 -4.25 -11.73 -11.27
C LEU A 202 -5.06 -12.09 -10.02
N MET A 203 -4.81 -11.43 -8.88
CA MET A 203 -5.60 -11.62 -7.66
C MET A 203 -7.06 -11.20 -7.85
N ALA A 204 -7.32 -10.10 -8.55
CA ALA A 204 -8.68 -9.64 -8.86
C ALA A 204 -9.42 -10.66 -9.75
N TRP A 205 -8.76 -11.17 -10.78
CA TRP A 205 -9.32 -12.18 -11.68
C TRP A 205 -9.64 -13.49 -10.96
N LEU A 206 -8.71 -13.99 -10.11
CA LEU A 206 -8.92 -15.20 -9.32
C LEU A 206 -10.03 -15.06 -8.27
N SER A 207 -10.17 -13.87 -7.69
CA SER A 207 -11.11 -13.65 -6.58
C SER A 207 -12.55 -13.53 -7.04
N ALA A 208 -12.79 -13.02 -8.26
CA ALA A 208 -14.07 -12.74 -8.93
C ALA A 208 -15.11 -11.91 -8.14
N TYR A 209 -14.86 -11.65 -6.86
CA TYR A 209 -15.76 -11.03 -5.89
C TYR A 209 -14.97 -10.16 -4.91
N TRP A 210 -15.54 -9.02 -4.53
CA TRP A 210 -14.84 -8.01 -3.74
C TRP A 210 -14.48 -8.48 -2.33
N ARG A 211 -15.31 -9.29 -1.66
CA ARG A 211 -14.99 -9.78 -0.30
C ARG A 211 -13.82 -10.76 -0.32
N THR A 212 -13.79 -11.68 -1.28
CA THR A 212 -12.67 -12.61 -1.46
C THR A 212 -11.40 -11.85 -1.82
N LEU A 213 -11.48 -10.79 -2.64
CA LEU A 213 -10.34 -9.92 -2.91
C LEU A 213 -9.82 -9.23 -1.63
N ALA A 214 -10.71 -8.78 -0.74
CA ALA A 214 -10.30 -8.19 0.53
C ALA A 214 -9.58 -9.20 1.44
N VAL A 215 -10.05 -10.45 1.47
CA VAL A 215 -9.39 -11.55 2.21
C VAL A 215 -8.05 -11.93 1.59
N ALA A 216 -7.97 -12.02 0.26
CA ALA A 216 -6.73 -12.26 -0.47
C ALA A 216 -5.70 -11.16 -0.16
N ASN A 217 -6.13 -9.90 -0.15
CA ASN A 217 -5.28 -8.78 0.23
C ASN A 217 -4.77 -8.88 1.67
N ALA A 218 -5.65 -9.21 2.62
CA ALA A 218 -5.23 -9.44 4.00
C ALA A 218 -4.21 -10.60 4.10
N ALA A 219 -4.39 -11.66 3.32
CA ALA A 219 -3.47 -12.80 3.28
C ALA A 219 -2.08 -12.40 2.76
N THR A 220 -1.99 -11.53 1.76
CA THR A 220 -0.69 -11.03 1.24
C THR A 220 0.06 -10.15 2.24
N CYS A 221 -0.63 -9.47 3.17
CA CYS A 221 0.01 -8.71 4.25
C CYS A 221 0.73 -9.58 5.28
N VAL A 222 0.19 -10.78 5.57
CA VAL A 222 0.68 -11.66 6.64
C VAL A 222 2.17 -12.04 6.48
N PRO A 223 2.63 -12.56 5.32
CA PRO A 223 4.04 -12.94 5.18
C PRO A 223 4.96 -11.73 5.34
N GLY A 224 4.61 -10.57 4.80
CA GLY A 224 5.52 -9.41 4.89
C GLY A 224 5.62 -8.83 6.29
N ILE A 225 4.53 -8.85 7.07
CA ILE A 225 4.58 -8.47 8.48
C ILE A 225 5.42 -9.48 9.28
N LEU A 226 5.21 -10.78 9.08
CA LEU A 226 6.00 -11.82 9.76
C LEU A 226 7.49 -11.71 9.45
N PHE A 227 7.84 -11.53 8.16
CA PHE A 227 9.22 -11.39 7.75
C PHE A 227 9.84 -10.08 8.24
N CYS A 228 9.09 -8.97 8.25
CA CYS A 228 9.54 -7.71 8.83
C CYS A 228 9.85 -7.85 10.34
N LEU A 229 8.97 -8.53 11.09
CA LEU A 229 9.20 -8.73 12.53
C LEU A 229 10.42 -9.60 12.83
N ILE A 230 10.70 -10.61 12.01
CA ILE A 230 11.77 -11.60 12.26
C ILE A 230 13.14 -11.12 11.74
N TRP A 231 13.19 -10.49 10.55
CA TRP A 231 14.46 -10.22 9.85
C TRP A 231 14.84 -8.75 9.69
N ILE A 232 13.89 -7.81 9.76
CA ILE A 232 14.25 -6.39 9.65
C ILE A 232 14.86 -5.91 10.96
N LYS A 233 16.15 -5.57 10.90
CA LYS A 233 16.83 -4.76 11.91
C LYS A 233 16.59 -3.29 11.61
N GLU A 234 16.57 -2.45 12.64
CA GLU A 234 16.40 -1.00 12.46
C GLU A 234 17.55 -0.43 11.62
N SER A 235 17.27 0.64 10.85
CA SER A 235 18.29 1.19 9.97
C SER A 235 19.45 1.76 10.79
N PRO A 236 20.71 1.56 10.33
CA PRO A 236 21.88 2.04 11.06
C PRO A 236 21.88 3.56 11.21
N GLN A 237 21.35 4.29 10.23
CA GLN A 237 21.21 5.75 10.28
C GLN A 237 20.26 6.21 11.39
N TRP A 238 19.11 5.54 11.54
CA TRP A 238 18.15 5.87 12.61
C TRP A 238 18.75 5.58 13.99
N LEU A 239 19.50 4.48 14.13
CA LEU A 239 20.19 4.15 15.39
C LEU A 239 21.26 5.17 15.76
N LEU A 240 22.00 5.70 14.78
CA LEU A 240 22.97 6.77 14.98
C LEU A 240 22.30 8.07 15.42
N GLN A 241 21.21 8.48 14.76
CA GLN A 241 20.44 9.68 15.14
C GLN A 241 19.85 9.58 16.55
N ARG A 242 19.52 8.36 17.00
CA ARG A 242 19.00 8.09 18.36
C ARG A 242 20.08 7.89 19.42
N GLY A 243 21.37 7.94 19.06
CA GLY A 243 22.48 7.72 19.99
C GLY A 243 22.69 6.28 20.42
N ARG A 244 22.08 5.32 19.74
CA ARG A 244 22.32 3.88 19.93
C ARG A 244 23.51 3.42 19.08
N ILE A 245 24.66 4.03 19.35
CA ILE A 245 25.89 3.89 18.57
C ILE A 245 26.38 2.43 18.56
N ASN A 246 26.38 1.76 19.71
CA ASN A 246 26.86 0.38 19.82
C ASN A 246 26.06 -0.60 18.95
N GLU A 247 24.75 -0.40 18.84
CA GLU A 247 23.88 -1.24 18.01
C GLU A 247 24.05 -0.96 16.52
N ALA A 248 24.20 0.31 16.15
CA ALA A 248 24.52 0.70 14.78
C ALA A 248 25.84 0.08 14.31
N ILE A 249 26.87 0.10 15.16
CA ILE A 249 28.19 -0.51 14.92
C ILE A 249 28.08 -2.02 14.72
N GLU A 250 27.33 -2.72 15.57
CA GLU A 250 27.15 -4.17 15.46
C GLU A 250 26.45 -4.56 14.15
N ILE A 251 25.40 -3.82 13.76
CA ILE A 251 24.70 -4.03 12.48
C ILE A 251 25.64 -3.75 11.30
N MET A 252 26.40 -2.65 11.35
CA MET A 252 27.36 -2.29 10.30
C MET A 252 28.44 -3.34 10.12
N ARG A 253 29.01 -3.85 11.23
CA ARG A 253 30.04 -4.88 11.23
C ARG A 253 29.51 -6.19 10.65
N ARG A 254 28.30 -6.60 11.05
CA ARG A 254 27.71 -7.90 10.68
C ARG A 254 27.14 -7.95 9.27
N GLU A 255 26.46 -6.89 8.83
CA GLU A 255 25.69 -6.90 7.57
C GLU A 255 26.42 -6.23 6.40
N PHE A 256 27.21 -5.17 6.67
CA PHE A 256 27.89 -4.38 5.64
C PHE A 256 29.40 -4.66 5.53
N ASN A 257 29.94 -5.52 6.40
CA ASN A 257 31.35 -5.94 6.44
C ASN A 257 32.32 -4.74 6.32
N CYS A 258 32.03 -3.66 7.05
CA CYS A 258 32.78 -2.41 6.95
C CYS A 258 34.19 -2.59 7.54
N PHE A 259 35.20 -2.60 6.66
CA PHE A 259 36.60 -2.88 6.97
C PHE A 259 37.32 -1.63 7.55
N LYS A 260 37.12 -1.33 8.84
CA LYS A 260 38.07 -0.73 9.80
C LYS A 260 37.34 0.04 10.91
N GLU A 261 37.72 -0.25 12.16
CA GLU A 261 37.21 0.40 13.38
C GLU A 261 37.47 1.93 13.39
N ARG A 262 38.50 2.39 12.67
CA ARG A 262 38.89 3.80 12.55
C ARG A 262 37.96 4.63 11.66
N ASP A 263 37.46 4.05 10.56
CA ASP A 263 36.51 4.73 9.67
C ASP A 263 35.12 4.78 10.30
N MET A 264 34.77 3.75 11.08
CA MET A 264 33.50 3.67 11.80
C MET A 264 33.38 4.75 12.89
N ASN A 265 34.42 4.96 13.71
CA ASN A 265 34.40 6.02 14.72
C ASN A 265 34.33 7.42 14.11
N ASN A 266 35.03 7.68 13.00
CA ASN A 266 34.98 8.97 12.30
C ASN A 266 33.61 9.26 11.67
N VAL A 267 32.89 8.24 11.19
CA VAL A 267 31.54 8.40 10.62
C VAL A 267 30.49 8.58 11.72
N VAL A 268 30.58 7.77 12.79
CA VAL A 268 29.72 7.87 13.98
C VAL A 268 29.84 9.26 14.60
N GLU A 269 31.06 9.74 14.84
CA GLU A 269 31.31 11.04 15.46
C GLU A 269 30.73 12.18 14.59
N LYS A 270 30.92 12.14 13.26
CA LYS A 270 30.39 13.17 12.36
C LYS A 270 28.87 13.14 12.18
N GLU A 271 28.23 11.98 12.02
CA GLU A 271 26.76 11.92 11.88
C GLU A 271 26.04 12.25 13.20
N TYR A 272 26.64 11.93 14.35
CA TYR A 272 26.09 12.28 15.66
C TYR A 272 26.07 13.81 15.88
N TYR A 273 27.12 14.53 15.48
CA TYR A 273 27.16 15.99 15.60
C TYR A 273 26.30 16.74 14.58
N VAL A 274 26.03 16.17 13.40
CA VAL A 274 25.15 16.79 12.38
C VAL A 274 23.67 16.65 12.73
N GLY A 275 23.28 15.61 13.48
CA GLY A 275 21.89 15.46 13.97
C GLY A 275 21.52 16.32 15.19
N LEU A 276 22.49 17.01 15.78
CA LEU A 276 22.31 17.88 16.96
C LEU A 276 22.08 19.37 16.62
N TYR A 277 22.14 19.75 15.34
CA TYR A 277 21.90 21.12 14.84
C TYR A 277 20.62 21.23 14.02
#